data_AF-A0A1V9F848-F1
#
_entry.id   AF-A0A1V9F848-F1
#
_cell.length_a   1.000
_cell.length_b   1.000
_cell.length_c   1.000
_cell.angle_alpha   90.00
_cell.angle_beta   90.00
_cell.angle_gamma   90.00
#
_symmetry.space_group_name_H-M   'P 1'
#
loop_
_entity.id
_entity.type
_entity.pdbx_description
1 polymer ?
#
loop_
_entity_poly.entity_id
_entity_poly.type
_entity_poly.pdbx_seq_one_letter_code
_entity_poly.pdbx_strand_id
1 'polypeptide(L)'
;MKEVSGYKVMSTAALNELEEKNQSLIDSTYQLESNLAFVTVFKDKTAIILPGKGDKEGLFFENTEALNKMVESGVYPVKGDGSFWERQKSRVLNFANEMDYYCSRLSEMLNFKVELRNDPQYLKELSQIITLKFSTKPKRIDKNLYCYLAIYVGELLRRKVDGAWKFLPIYSLNVYYQPEIVSNGKFCDHWGFIIGQLEMASFLPVDIEGLIERLEGDFFPVDSRRYAQI
;
A
#
# COMPACT_ATOMS: atom_id res chain seq x y z
N MET A 1 -11.27 -24.22 -5.62
CA MET A 1 -10.64 -23.35 -6.63
C MET A 1 -10.00 -24.24 -7.68
N LYS A 2 -10.38 -24.13 -8.95
CA LYS A 2 -9.68 -24.83 -10.04
C LYS A 2 -8.35 -24.10 -10.29
N GLU A 3 -7.23 -24.83 -10.28
CA GLU A 3 -5.94 -24.30 -10.71
C GLU A 3 -6.08 -23.78 -12.14
N VAL A 4 -5.72 -22.51 -12.36
CA VAL A 4 -5.60 -21.96 -13.72
C VAL A 4 -4.33 -22.57 -14.31
N SER A 5 -4.45 -23.63 -15.10
CA SER A 5 -3.31 -24.22 -15.82
C SER A 5 -2.74 -23.21 -16.81
N GLY A 6 -1.42 -23.00 -16.83
CA GLY A 6 -0.73 -22.20 -17.85
C GLY A 6 0.02 -20.96 -17.35
N TYR A 7 0.25 -20.82 -16.04
CA TYR A 7 1.13 -19.78 -15.49
C TYR A 7 2.13 -20.34 -14.47
N LYS A 8 3.20 -19.59 -14.22
CA LYS A 8 4.23 -19.85 -13.19
C LYS A 8 4.49 -18.58 -12.40
N VAL A 9 4.55 -18.70 -11.07
CA VAL A 9 5.05 -17.61 -10.21
C VAL A 9 6.57 -17.62 -10.27
N MET A 10 7.17 -16.48 -10.61
CA MET A 10 8.62 -16.33 -10.75
C MET A 10 9.09 -15.07 -10.03
N SER A 11 10.38 -14.98 -9.72
CA SER A 11 10.93 -13.75 -9.13
C SER A 11 10.91 -12.61 -10.15
N THR A 12 10.71 -11.38 -9.70
CA THR A 12 10.77 -10.19 -10.57
C THR A 12 12.12 -10.07 -11.27
N ALA A 13 13.21 -10.43 -10.61
CA ALA A 13 14.54 -10.49 -11.24
C ALA A 13 14.59 -11.46 -12.43
N ALA A 14 14.05 -12.69 -12.27
CA ALA A 14 14.02 -13.66 -13.36
C ALA A 14 13.11 -13.23 -14.52
N LEU A 15 11.99 -12.57 -14.22
CA LEU A 15 11.07 -12.04 -15.23
C LEU A 15 11.68 -10.86 -15.99
N ASN A 16 12.38 -9.94 -15.30
CA ASN A 16 13.10 -8.85 -15.94
C ASN A 16 14.22 -9.39 -16.86
N GLU A 17 14.98 -10.39 -16.41
CA GLU A 17 15.97 -11.04 -17.28
C GLU A 17 15.35 -11.69 -18.51
N LEU A 18 14.16 -12.29 -18.38
CA LEU A 18 13.42 -12.85 -19.52
C LEU A 18 12.99 -11.75 -20.48
N GLU A 19 12.46 -10.63 -19.98
CA GLU A 19 12.06 -9.48 -20.78
C GLU A 19 13.24 -8.89 -21.54
N GLU A 20 14.37 -8.65 -20.86
CA GLU A 20 15.60 -8.12 -21.45
C GLU A 20 16.16 -9.05 -22.54
N LYS A 21 16.23 -10.37 -22.28
CA LYS A 21 16.71 -11.36 -23.26
C LYS A 21 15.81 -11.47 -24.50
N ASN A 22 14.51 -11.19 -24.34
CA ASN A 22 13.50 -11.35 -25.39
C ASN A 22 12.96 -10.02 -25.91
N GLN A 23 13.69 -8.91 -25.73
CA GLN A 23 13.21 -7.57 -26.08
C GLN A 23 12.77 -7.44 -27.55
N SER A 24 13.46 -8.10 -28.49
CA SER A 24 13.10 -8.10 -29.92
C SER A 24 11.82 -8.90 -30.24
N LEU A 25 11.39 -9.74 -29.31
CA LEU A 25 10.19 -10.57 -29.38
C LEU A 25 8.99 -9.95 -28.67
N ILE A 26 9.12 -8.75 -28.08
CA ILE A 26 7.99 -8.04 -27.50
C ILE A 26 7.00 -7.67 -28.62
N ASP A 27 5.74 -8.04 -28.42
CA ASP A 27 4.60 -7.70 -29.28
C ASP A 27 3.90 -6.44 -28.74
N SER A 28 3.59 -6.43 -27.44
CA SER A 28 2.97 -5.29 -26.77
C SER A 28 3.29 -5.24 -25.29
N THR A 29 3.22 -4.03 -24.72
CA THR A 29 3.26 -3.79 -23.28
C THR A 29 2.12 -2.86 -22.91
N TYR A 30 1.40 -3.18 -21.84
CA TYR A 30 0.30 -2.36 -21.34
C TYR A 30 0.19 -2.48 -19.81
N GLN A 31 -0.57 -1.55 -19.22
CA GLN A 31 -0.88 -1.58 -17.80
C GLN A 31 -2.33 -2.01 -17.60
N LEU A 32 -2.58 -2.97 -16.72
CA LEU A 32 -3.93 -3.37 -16.34
C LEU A 32 -4.60 -2.26 -15.53
N GLU A 33 -5.79 -1.83 -15.96
CA GLU A 33 -6.52 -0.78 -15.24
C GLU A 33 -7.01 -1.23 -13.86
N SER A 34 -7.31 -2.53 -13.72
CA SER A 34 -7.90 -3.11 -12.51
C SER A 34 -6.94 -3.17 -11.31
N ASN A 35 -5.63 -3.19 -11.56
CA ASN A 35 -4.64 -3.36 -10.50
C ASN A 35 -3.31 -2.63 -10.75
N LEU A 36 -3.13 -1.96 -11.89
CA LEU A 36 -1.90 -1.27 -12.27
C LEU A 36 -0.69 -2.18 -12.55
N ALA A 37 -0.90 -3.49 -12.71
CA ALA A 37 0.19 -4.40 -13.10
C ALA A 37 0.67 -4.12 -14.53
N PHE A 38 1.97 -4.26 -14.77
CA PHE A 38 2.54 -4.15 -16.11
C PHE A 38 2.54 -5.53 -16.76
N VAL A 39 2.00 -5.59 -17.97
CA VAL A 39 1.90 -6.80 -18.77
C VAL A 39 2.74 -6.61 -20.02
N THR A 40 3.64 -7.56 -20.27
CA THR A 40 4.39 -7.65 -21.52
C THR A 40 4.00 -8.94 -22.21
N VAL A 41 3.51 -8.83 -23.45
CA VAL A 41 3.12 -9.96 -24.31
C VAL A 41 4.18 -10.12 -25.40
N PHE A 42 4.65 -11.34 -25.59
CA PHE A 42 5.64 -11.67 -26.62
C PHE A 42 4.96 -12.22 -27.89
N LYS A 43 5.68 -12.15 -29.01
CA LYS A 43 5.21 -12.58 -30.34
C LYS A 43 4.88 -14.08 -30.40
N ASP A 44 5.52 -14.89 -29.55
CA ASP A 44 5.25 -16.32 -29.39
C ASP A 44 4.00 -16.62 -28.53
N LYS A 45 3.25 -15.58 -28.15
CA LYS A 45 2.04 -15.62 -27.33
C LYS A 45 2.28 -15.99 -25.86
N THR A 46 3.53 -16.04 -25.39
CA THR A 46 3.81 -16.01 -23.96
C THR A 46 3.61 -14.60 -23.41
N ALA A 47 3.50 -14.47 -22.09
CA ALA A 47 3.38 -13.17 -21.45
C ALA A 47 4.00 -13.16 -20.05
N ILE A 48 4.36 -11.98 -19.57
CA ILE A 48 4.74 -11.75 -18.18
C ILE A 48 3.86 -10.67 -17.57
N ILE A 49 3.58 -10.81 -16.27
CA ILE A 49 3.03 -9.74 -15.44
C ILE A 49 4.06 -9.41 -14.37
N LEU A 50 4.53 -8.16 -14.38
CA LEU A 50 5.40 -7.59 -13.38
C LEU A 50 4.59 -6.72 -12.41
N PRO A 51 4.93 -6.74 -11.11
CA PRO A 51 4.32 -5.87 -10.16
C PRO A 51 4.79 -4.42 -10.28
N GLY A 52 3.91 -3.49 -9.91
CA GLY A 52 4.19 -2.06 -10.02
C GLY A 52 5.33 -1.58 -9.11
N LYS A 53 5.37 -2.00 -7.83
CA LYS A 53 6.44 -1.60 -6.89
C LYS A 53 6.51 -2.51 -5.66
N GLY A 54 7.72 -2.90 -5.26
CA GLY A 54 8.01 -3.52 -3.94
C GLY A 54 7.83 -5.04 -3.86
N ASP A 55 7.08 -5.66 -4.77
CA ASP A 55 6.95 -7.11 -4.82
C ASP A 55 8.12 -7.78 -5.52
N LYS A 56 8.48 -8.96 -4.99
CA LYS A 56 9.62 -9.76 -5.46
C LYS A 56 9.22 -10.86 -6.42
N GLU A 57 7.92 -11.01 -6.67
CA GLU A 57 7.35 -12.07 -7.50
C GLU A 57 6.41 -11.47 -8.54
N GLY A 58 6.34 -12.11 -9.70
CA GLY A 58 5.39 -11.83 -10.76
C GLY A 58 4.93 -13.14 -11.40
N LEU A 59 4.30 -13.04 -12.57
CA LEU A 59 3.73 -14.19 -13.27
C LEU A 59 4.33 -14.30 -14.66
N PHE A 60 4.71 -15.52 -15.03
CA PHE A 60 4.96 -15.92 -16.40
C PHE A 60 3.78 -16.75 -16.90
N PHE A 61 3.29 -16.47 -18.09
CA PHE A 61 2.22 -17.20 -18.75
C PHE A 61 2.76 -17.90 -19.98
N GLU A 62 2.47 -19.20 -20.08
CA GLU A 62 2.88 -20.03 -21.23
C GLU A 62 2.06 -19.69 -22.48
N ASN A 63 0.92 -19.01 -22.32
CA ASN A 63 0.10 -18.51 -23.41
C ASN A 63 -0.80 -17.34 -22.96
N THR A 64 -1.21 -16.50 -23.92
CA THR A 64 -2.12 -15.37 -23.70
C THR A 64 -3.53 -15.79 -23.30
N GLU A 65 -3.96 -17.03 -23.56
CA GLU A 65 -5.28 -17.51 -23.14
C GLU A 65 -5.36 -17.62 -21.60
N ALA A 66 -4.32 -18.13 -20.96
CA ALA A 66 -4.22 -18.21 -19.50
C ALA A 66 -4.16 -16.81 -18.86
N LEU A 67 -3.43 -15.88 -19.50
CA LEU A 67 -3.40 -14.47 -19.10
C LEU A 67 -4.80 -13.85 -19.14
N ASN A 68 -5.49 -13.97 -20.28
CA ASN A 68 -6.81 -13.36 -20.49
C ASN A 68 -7.84 -13.90 -19.48
N LYS A 69 -7.88 -15.22 -19.27
CA LYS A 69 -8.74 -15.84 -18.25
C LYS A 69 -8.47 -15.29 -16.85
N MET A 70 -7.20 -15.10 -16.49
CA MET A 70 -6.83 -14.57 -15.19
C MET A 70 -7.28 -13.10 -15.05
N VAL A 71 -7.00 -12.27 -16.05
CA VAL A 71 -7.38 -10.85 -16.08
C VAL A 71 -8.90 -10.69 -16.01
N GLU A 72 -9.66 -11.46 -16.79
CA GLU A 72 -11.13 -11.46 -16.78
C GLU A 72 -11.71 -11.89 -15.43
N SER A 73 -11.11 -12.91 -14.80
CA SER A 73 -11.57 -13.39 -13.49
C SER A 73 -11.23 -12.44 -12.34
N GLY A 74 -10.18 -11.63 -12.48
CA GLY A 74 -9.61 -10.83 -11.40
C GLY A 74 -8.99 -11.65 -10.26
N VAL A 75 -8.82 -12.96 -10.43
CA VAL A 75 -8.30 -13.88 -9.41
C VAL A 75 -6.84 -14.18 -9.68
N TYR A 76 -5.97 -13.69 -8.80
CA TYR A 76 -4.52 -13.87 -8.88
C TYR A 76 -4.02 -14.84 -7.78
N PRO A 77 -2.90 -15.55 -8.00
CA PRO A 77 -2.41 -16.57 -7.08
C PRO A 77 -1.86 -15.98 -5.78
N VAL A 78 -2.57 -16.14 -4.67
CA VAL A 78 -2.12 -15.66 -3.36
C VAL A 78 -1.06 -16.61 -2.78
N LYS A 79 0.13 -16.08 -2.43
CA LYS A 79 1.16 -16.84 -1.70
C LYS A 79 1.21 -16.38 -0.24
N GLY A 80 0.94 -17.31 0.70
CA GLY A 80 0.98 -17.05 2.14
C GLY A 80 -0.16 -16.15 2.64
N ASP A 81 0.03 -15.55 3.82
CA ASP A 81 -0.99 -14.72 4.52
C ASP A 81 -1.15 -13.30 3.93
N GLY A 82 -0.46 -12.98 2.83
CA GLY A 82 -0.42 -11.66 2.22
C GLY A 82 0.31 -10.58 3.04
N SER A 83 0.38 -9.38 2.51
CA SER A 83 0.79 -8.15 3.18
C SER A 83 -0.27 -7.65 4.17
N PHE A 84 0.09 -6.65 4.98
CA PHE A 84 -0.87 -5.96 5.84
C PHE A 84 -2.08 -5.47 5.04
N TRP A 85 -1.84 -4.84 3.89
CA TRP A 85 -2.90 -4.27 3.05
C TRP A 85 -3.82 -5.33 2.47
N GLU A 86 -3.26 -6.46 2.05
CA GLU A 86 -4.02 -7.63 1.59
C GLU A 86 -4.94 -8.16 2.69
N ARG A 87 -4.45 -8.29 3.92
CA ARG A 87 -5.26 -8.75 5.08
C ARG A 87 -6.29 -7.73 5.53
N GLN A 88 -6.03 -6.43 5.37
CA GLN A 88 -6.91 -5.36 5.80
C GLN A 88 -7.84 -4.87 4.69
N LYS A 89 -7.79 -5.45 3.49
CA LYS A 89 -8.47 -4.98 2.28
C LYS A 89 -9.95 -4.60 2.50
N SER A 90 -10.72 -5.43 3.20
CA SER A 90 -12.14 -5.14 3.48
C SER A 90 -12.34 -3.96 4.43
N ARG A 91 -11.51 -3.85 5.49
CA ARG A 91 -11.56 -2.73 6.44
C ARG A 91 -11.06 -1.43 5.82
N VAL A 92 -10.07 -1.52 4.94
CA VAL A 92 -9.50 -0.39 4.21
C VAL A 92 -10.56 0.35 3.43
N LEU A 93 -11.38 -0.39 2.67
CA LEU A 93 -12.49 0.18 1.89
C LEU A 93 -13.56 0.88 2.77
N ASN A 94 -13.55 0.63 4.08
CA ASN A 94 -14.51 1.17 5.04
C ASN A 94 -13.85 1.98 6.17
N PHE A 95 -12.69 2.60 5.92
CA PHE A 95 -11.90 3.29 6.96
C PHE A 95 -12.70 4.20 7.87
N ALA A 96 -13.60 5.01 7.32
CA ALA A 96 -14.40 5.94 8.10
C ALA A 96 -15.17 5.27 9.25
N ASN A 97 -15.62 4.03 9.07
CA ASN A 97 -16.36 3.25 10.06
C ASN A 97 -15.48 2.28 10.86
N GLU A 98 -14.20 2.16 10.50
CA GLU A 98 -13.27 1.19 11.07
C GLU A 98 -12.18 1.85 11.95
N MET A 99 -12.21 3.18 12.10
CA MET A 99 -11.18 3.89 12.87
C MET A 99 -11.12 3.47 14.34
N ASP A 100 -12.25 3.08 14.95
CA ASP A 100 -12.27 2.57 16.33
C ASP A 100 -11.49 1.26 16.45
N TYR A 101 -11.54 0.40 15.43
CA TYR A 101 -10.72 -0.80 15.35
C TYR A 101 -9.24 -0.42 15.29
N TYR A 102 -8.84 0.50 14.40
CA TYR A 102 -7.45 0.93 14.26
C TYR A 102 -6.91 1.58 15.55
N CYS A 103 -7.70 2.41 16.21
CA CYS A 103 -7.35 3.01 17.51
C CYS A 103 -7.21 1.97 18.61
N SER A 104 -8.10 0.97 18.66
CA SER A 104 -8.03 -0.13 19.62
C SER A 104 -6.77 -0.98 19.43
N ARG A 105 -6.42 -1.33 18.17
CA ARG A 105 -5.18 -2.06 17.85
C ARG A 105 -3.94 -1.26 18.24
N LEU A 106 -3.90 0.03 17.94
CA LEU A 106 -2.81 0.91 18.38
C LEU A 106 -2.72 0.98 19.90
N SER A 107 -3.86 1.02 20.58
CA SER A 107 -3.90 1.11 22.04
C SER A 107 -3.26 -0.12 22.69
N GLU A 108 -3.58 -1.32 22.19
CA GLU A 108 -2.95 -2.57 22.61
C GLU A 108 -1.44 -2.56 22.33
N MET A 109 -1.03 -2.16 21.12
CA MET A 109 0.36 -2.23 20.69
C MET A 109 1.26 -1.21 21.42
N LEU A 110 0.71 -0.05 21.76
CA LEU A 110 1.42 1.03 22.46
C LEU A 110 1.24 0.99 23.98
N ASN A 111 0.29 0.19 24.48
CA ASN A 111 -0.14 0.22 25.89
C ASN A 111 -0.50 1.65 26.35
N PHE A 112 -1.28 2.33 25.53
CA PHE A 112 -1.72 3.72 25.72
C PHE A 112 -3.09 3.90 25.08
N LYS A 113 -4.01 4.65 25.70
CA LYS A 113 -5.35 4.83 25.13
C LYS A 113 -5.29 5.77 23.93
N VAL A 114 -5.30 5.22 22.73
CA VAL A 114 -5.33 5.98 21.48
C VAL A 114 -6.77 6.32 21.11
N GLU A 115 -7.01 7.61 20.91
CA GLU A 115 -8.28 8.21 20.48
C GLU A 115 -8.02 9.15 19.31
N LEU A 116 -9.00 9.32 18.42
CA LEU A 116 -8.91 10.31 17.33
C LEU A 116 -9.12 11.73 17.86
N ARG A 117 -8.04 12.33 18.33
CA ARG A 117 -8.01 13.66 18.93
C ARG A 117 -6.87 14.48 18.36
N ASN A 118 -7.14 15.77 18.15
CA ASN A 118 -6.19 16.74 17.60
C ASN A 118 -5.71 17.76 18.64
N ASP A 119 -5.99 17.55 19.94
CA ASP A 119 -5.51 18.50 20.94
C ASP A 119 -3.99 18.37 21.14
N PRO A 120 -3.24 19.49 21.20
CA PRO A 120 -1.77 19.46 21.21
C PRO A 120 -1.17 18.67 22.37
N GLN A 121 -1.79 18.73 23.56
CA GLN A 121 -1.31 18.02 24.73
C GLN A 121 -1.37 16.50 24.54
N TYR A 122 -2.51 15.98 24.07
CA TYR A 122 -2.65 14.57 23.76
C TYR A 122 -1.69 14.12 22.64
N LEU A 123 -1.55 14.91 21.56
CA LEU A 123 -0.62 14.57 20.47
C LEU A 123 0.83 14.52 20.93
N LYS A 124 1.23 15.42 21.84
CA LYS A 124 2.56 15.41 22.47
C LYS A 124 2.77 14.17 23.33
N GLU A 125 1.80 13.78 24.14
CA GLU A 125 1.88 12.56 24.96
C GLU A 125 1.99 11.31 24.08
N LEU A 126 1.14 11.19 23.07
CA LEU A 126 1.19 10.07 22.12
C LEU A 126 2.54 10.02 21.39
N SER A 127 3.08 11.17 20.98
CA SER A 127 4.39 11.29 20.34
C SER A 127 5.52 10.76 21.23
N GLN A 128 5.48 11.04 22.54
CA GLN A 128 6.45 10.51 23.50
C GLN A 128 6.32 8.99 23.65
N ILE A 129 5.11 8.46 23.71
CA ILE A 129 4.86 7.00 23.79
C ILE A 129 5.39 6.28 22.56
N ILE A 130 5.13 6.79 21.36
CA ILE A 130 5.65 6.22 20.11
C ILE A 130 7.18 6.29 20.11
N THR A 131 7.76 7.44 20.42
CA THR A 131 9.22 7.61 20.48
C THR A 131 9.87 6.59 21.44
N LEU A 132 9.29 6.41 22.64
CA LEU A 132 9.77 5.43 23.60
C LEU A 132 9.67 4.00 23.06
N LYS A 133 8.55 3.66 22.42
CA LYS A 133 8.32 2.33 21.83
C LYS A 133 9.39 1.99 20.79
N PHE A 134 9.72 2.93 19.91
CA PHE A 134 10.64 2.73 18.80
C PHE A 134 12.12 2.82 19.22
N SER A 135 12.47 3.69 20.15
CA SER A 135 13.85 3.82 20.65
C SER A 135 14.31 2.64 21.51
N THR A 136 13.41 2.04 22.31
CA THR A 136 13.78 0.96 23.25
C THR A 136 13.93 -0.41 22.61
N LYS A 137 13.25 -0.69 21.49
CA LYS A 137 13.25 -2.00 20.82
C LYS A 137 13.26 -1.91 19.28
N PRO A 138 14.15 -1.14 18.65
CA PRO A 138 14.09 -0.83 17.22
C PRO A 138 14.11 -2.09 16.34
N LYS A 139 14.89 -3.12 16.70
CA LYS A 139 15.00 -4.38 15.95
C LYS A 139 13.79 -5.32 16.12
N ARG A 140 12.81 -4.99 16.96
CA ARG A 140 11.64 -5.84 17.28
C ARG A 140 10.31 -5.12 17.07
N ILE A 141 10.30 -3.99 16.37
CA ILE A 141 9.05 -3.30 16.06
C ILE A 141 8.26 -4.14 15.05
N ASP A 142 7.01 -4.43 15.40
CA ASP A 142 6.07 -5.09 14.50
C ASP A 142 5.87 -4.19 13.27
N LYS A 143 6.10 -4.73 12.08
CA LYS A 143 5.91 -4.02 10.81
C LYS A 143 4.48 -3.48 10.67
N ASN A 144 3.49 -4.17 11.22
CA ASN A 144 2.11 -3.71 11.18
C ASN A 144 1.91 -2.41 12.01
N LEU A 145 2.73 -2.17 13.05
CA LEU A 145 2.63 -0.94 13.85
C LEU A 145 2.81 0.31 13.00
N TYR A 146 3.75 0.27 12.05
CA TYR A 146 3.97 1.36 11.09
C TYR A 146 2.70 1.63 10.28
N CYS A 147 2.07 0.58 9.75
CA CYS A 147 0.84 0.72 8.96
C CYS A 147 -0.33 1.26 9.80
N TYR A 148 -0.51 0.74 11.02
CA TYR A 148 -1.54 1.22 11.95
C TYR A 148 -1.35 2.71 12.29
N LEU A 149 -0.12 3.12 12.58
CA LEU A 149 0.19 4.53 12.88
C LEU A 149 -0.01 5.42 11.66
N ALA A 150 0.40 4.98 10.47
CA ALA A 150 0.20 5.76 9.25
C ALA A 150 -1.28 5.93 8.90
N ILE A 151 -2.12 4.90 9.10
CA ILE A 151 -3.59 5.03 8.98
C ILE A 151 -4.13 6.07 9.96
N TYR A 152 -3.73 5.97 11.23
CA TYR A 152 -4.20 6.87 12.27
C TYR A 152 -3.81 8.33 12.00
N VAL A 153 -2.54 8.60 11.73
CA VAL A 153 -2.04 9.96 11.41
C VAL A 153 -2.70 10.47 10.13
N GLY A 154 -2.89 9.60 9.13
CA GLY A 154 -3.62 9.92 7.92
C GLY A 154 -5.07 10.34 8.19
N GLU A 155 -5.77 9.70 9.12
CA GLU A 155 -7.14 10.12 9.48
C GLU A 155 -7.15 11.48 10.20
N LEU A 156 -6.17 11.78 11.05
CA LEU A 156 -6.04 13.10 11.67
C LEU A 156 -5.82 14.19 10.61
N LEU A 157 -4.91 13.93 9.65
CA LEU A 157 -4.67 14.82 8.51
C LEU A 157 -5.93 14.99 7.66
N ARG A 158 -6.59 13.90 7.28
CA ARG A 158 -7.82 13.91 6.47
C ARG A 158 -8.88 14.81 7.11
N ARG A 159 -9.09 14.69 8.42
CA ARG A 159 -10.04 15.56 9.16
C ARG A 159 -9.60 17.02 9.14
N LYS A 160 -8.31 17.29 9.28
CA LYS A 160 -7.75 18.66 9.28
C LYS A 160 -7.98 19.38 7.96
N VAL A 161 -7.77 18.68 6.83
CA VAL A 161 -7.87 19.27 5.48
C VAL A 161 -9.24 19.10 4.82
N ASP A 162 -10.25 18.67 5.58
CA ASP A 162 -11.57 18.28 5.09
C ASP A 162 -11.51 17.35 3.85
N GLY A 163 -10.60 16.37 3.92
CA GLY A 163 -10.30 15.45 2.84
C GLY A 163 -11.20 14.21 2.81
N ALA A 164 -11.11 13.50 1.70
CA ALA A 164 -11.72 12.18 1.51
C ALA A 164 -10.64 11.11 1.37
N TRP A 165 -10.93 9.92 1.91
CA TRP A 165 -10.16 8.73 1.56
C TRP A 165 -10.44 8.33 0.11
N LYS A 166 -9.37 8.10 -0.66
CA LYS A 166 -9.40 7.47 -1.98
C LYS A 166 -8.48 6.27 -1.97
N PHE A 167 -8.72 5.30 -2.84
CA PHE A 167 -8.07 4.00 -2.72
C PHE A 167 -7.39 3.66 -4.04
N LEU A 168 -6.07 3.73 -4.04
CA LEU A 168 -5.25 3.39 -5.21
C LEU A 168 -5.13 1.86 -5.25
N PRO A 169 -5.63 1.19 -6.29
CA PRO A 169 -5.42 -0.24 -6.45
C PRO A 169 -3.93 -0.47 -6.72
N ILE A 170 -3.27 -1.23 -5.85
CA ILE A 170 -1.88 -1.63 -6.04
C ILE A 170 -1.88 -3.12 -6.37
N TYR A 171 -1.23 -3.45 -7.48
CA TYR A 171 -0.99 -4.82 -7.84
C TYR A 171 0.03 -5.43 -6.90
N SER A 172 -0.41 -6.49 -6.24
CA SER A 172 0.38 -7.66 -5.92
C SER A 172 -0.28 -8.88 -6.55
N LEU A 173 0.26 -10.08 -6.31
CA LEU A 173 -0.44 -11.33 -6.61
C LEU A 173 -1.79 -11.48 -5.86
N ASN A 174 -2.14 -10.55 -4.97
CA ASN A 174 -3.48 -10.32 -4.47
C ASN A 174 -3.74 -8.80 -4.32
N VAL A 175 -4.32 -8.20 -5.36
CA VAL A 175 -4.62 -6.76 -5.45
C VAL A 175 -5.13 -6.20 -4.12
N TYR A 176 -4.46 -5.19 -3.61
CA TYR A 176 -4.88 -4.45 -2.41
C TYR A 176 -5.10 -2.98 -2.73
N TYR A 177 -5.63 -2.27 -1.75
CA TYR A 177 -5.90 -0.85 -1.87
C TYR A 177 -4.97 -0.09 -0.93
N GLN A 178 -4.16 0.81 -1.50
CA GLN A 178 -3.41 1.79 -0.73
C GLN A 178 -4.30 3.03 -0.53
N PRO A 179 -4.62 3.40 0.72
CA PRO A 179 -5.49 4.55 0.99
C PRO A 179 -4.75 5.87 0.77
N GLU A 180 -5.35 6.88 0.20
CA GLU A 180 -4.76 8.20 0.00
C GLU A 180 -5.76 9.27 0.41
N ILE A 181 -5.25 10.44 0.76
CA ILE A 181 -6.09 11.56 1.19
C ILE A 181 -6.20 12.52 0.02
N VAL A 182 -7.43 12.80 -0.41
CA VAL A 182 -7.71 13.75 -1.47
C VAL A 182 -8.48 14.93 -0.89
N SER A 183 -8.01 16.15 -1.17
CA SER A 183 -8.68 17.40 -0.83
C SER A 183 -8.48 18.40 -1.97
N ASN A 184 -9.55 19.09 -2.37
CA ASN A 184 -9.53 20.12 -3.42
C ASN A 184 -8.83 19.71 -4.73
N GLY A 185 -9.10 18.50 -5.23
CA GLY A 185 -8.50 17.99 -6.48
C GLY A 185 -7.01 17.64 -6.39
N LYS A 186 -6.45 17.62 -5.17
CA LYS A 186 -5.08 17.22 -4.90
C LYS A 186 -5.04 16.01 -3.95
N PHE A 187 -4.01 15.18 -4.04
CA PHE A 187 -3.79 14.03 -3.17
C PHE A 187 -2.54 14.19 -2.31
N CYS A 188 -2.48 13.48 -1.19
CA CYS A 188 -1.31 13.36 -0.32
C CYS A 188 -0.91 11.87 -0.16
N ASP A 189 0.33 11.53 -0.56
CA ASP A 189 0.95 10.24 -0.30
C ASP A 189 1.66 10.26 1.07
N HIS A 190 0.85 10.30 2.13
CA HIS A 190 1.33 10.39 3.52
C HIS A 190 2.13 9.16 4.00
N TRP A 191 2.00 8.00 3.35
CA TRP A 191 2.61 6.74 3.83
C TRP A 191 4.12 6.80 3.91
N GLY A 192 4.76 7.13 2.78
CA GLY A 192 6.21 7.13 2.68
C GLY A 192 6.83 8.10 3.68
N PHE A 193 6.20 9.26 3.85
CA PHE A 193 6.63 10.27 4.80
C PHE A 193 6.49 9.77 6.24
N ILE A 194 5.32 9.29 6.65
CA ILE A 194 5.09 8.83 8.03
C ILE A 194 5.97 7.64 8.36
N ILE A 195 6.04 6.64 7.46
CA ILE A 195 6.86 5.45 7.67
C ILE A 195 8.34 5.84 7.79
N GLY A 196 8.85 6.70 6.91
CA GLY A 196 10.23 7.17 7.00
C GLY A 196 10.53 7.88 8.32
N GLN A 197 9.59 8.69 8.83
CA GLN A 197 9.75 9.37 10.12
C GLN A 197 9.73 8.38 11.29
N LEU A 198 8.87 7.36 11.24
CA LEU A 198 8.84 6.28 12.23
C LEU A 198 10.12 5.41 12.19
N GLU A 199 10.70 5.16 11.02
CA GLU A 199 11.97 4.45 10.89
C GLU A 199 13.14 5.24 11.50
N MET A 200 13.05 6.58 11.47
CA MET A 200 14.02 7.47 12.12
C MET A 200 13.78 7.64 13.63
N ALA A 201 12.67 7.12 14.18
CA ALA A 201 12.26 7.34 15.56
C ALA A 201 13.25 6.81 16.62
N SER A 202 14.17 5.92 16.22
CA SER A 202 15.27 5.48 17.10
C SER A 202 16.38 6.51 17.27
N PHE A 203 16.42 7.53 16.42
CA PHE A 203 17.46 8.57 16.38
C PHE A 203 16.88 9.97 16.63
N LEU A 204 15.63 10.20 16.23
CA LEU A 204 14.93 11.47 16.37
C LEU A 204 13.57 11.25 17.02
N PRO A 205 13.11 12.12 17.94
CA PRO A 205 11.76 12.04 18.47
C PRO A 205 10.71 12.13 17.37
N VAL A 206 9.64 11.35 17.51
CA VAL A 206 8.43 11.50 16.68
C VAL A 206 7.66 12.71 17.19
N ASP A 207 7.13 13.51 16.27
CA ASP A 207 6.25 14.65 16.55
C ASP A 207 5.01 14.57 15.64
N ILE A 208 3.93 13.97 16.14
CA ILE A 208 2.73 13.73 15.33
C ILE A 208 2.09 15.04 14.85
N GLU A 209 2.06 16.06 15.70
CA GLU A 209 1.50 17.36 15.36
C GLU A 209 2.28 17.99 14.19
N GLY A 210 3.61 18.05 14.33
CA GLY A 210 4.50 18.51 13.27
C GLY A 210 4.44 17.68 11.99
N LEU A 211 4.21 16.36 12.08
CA LEU A 211 3.99 15.51 10.90
C LEU A 211 2.73 15.92 10.14
N ILE A 212 1.62 16.16 10.85
CA ILE A 212 0.35 16.57 10.25
C ILE A 212 0.50 17.95 9.58
N GLU A 213 1.14 18.91 10.26
CA GLU A 213 1.38 20.25 9.72
C GLU A 213 2.23 20.24 8.44
N ARG A 214 3.25 19.39 8.39
CA ARG A 214 4.07 19.25 7.17
C ARG A 214 3.28 18.62 6.03
N LEU A 215 2.56 17.54 6.31
CA LEU A 215 1.78 16.83 5.30
C LEU A 215 0.63 17.66 4.72
N GLU A 216 0.07 18.59 5.50
CA GLU A 216 -0.92 19.56 5.02
C GLU A 216 -0.39 20.41 3.86
N GLY A 217 0.93 20.68 3.81
CA GLY A 217 1.61 21.35 2.71
C GLY A 217 1.90 20.46 1.49
N ASP A 218 1.87 19.14 1.64
CA ASP A 218 2.35 18.16 0.66
C ASP A 218 1.23 17.53 -0.18
N PHE A 219 0.40 18.39 -0.79
CA PHE A 219 -0.70 17.99 -1.67
C PHE A 219 -0.37 18.23 -3.15
N PHE A 220 -0.50 17.19 -3.98
CA PHE A 220 -0.14 17.18 -5.40
C PHE A 220 -1.37 17.00 -6.31
N PRO A 221 -1.40 17.54 -7.53
CA PRO A 221 -2.54 17.36 -8.46
C PRO A 221 -2.88 15.89 -8.74
N VAL A 222 -4.17 15.55 -8.84
CA VAL A 222 -4.67 14.17 -9.04
C VAL A 222 -4.53 13.64 -10.48
N ASP A 223 -4.28 14.50 -11.47
CA ASP A 223 -4.51 14.25 -12.90
C ASP A 223 -3.87 12.99 -13.54
N SER A 224 -2.94 12.31 -12.87
CA SER A 224 -2.31 11.07 -13.36
C SER A 224 -2.72 9.79 -12.62
N ARG A 225 -3.57 9.87 -11.58
CA ARG A 225 -3.87 8.73 -10.68
C ARG A 225 -5.24 8.11 -10.95
N ARG A 226 -5.27 6.78 -10.97
CA ARG A 226 -6.50 5.97 -11.14
C ARG A 226 -6.94 5.40 -9.80
N TYR A 227 -7.88 6.06 -9.15
CA TYR A 227 -8.47 5.56 -7.90
C TYR A 227 -9.62 4.58 -8.18
N ALA A 228 -9.77 3.58 -7.31
CA ALA A 228 -10.97 2.75 -7.30
C ALA A 228 -12.19 3.64 -6.94
N GLN A 229 -13.26 3.52 -7.74
CA GLN A 229 -14.58 4.00 -7.34
C GLN A 229 -15.19 2.95 -6.40
N ILE A 230 -15.54 3.36 -5.19
CA ILE A 230 -16.24 2.54 -4.20
C ILE A 230 -17.62 3.14 -4.01
#